data_AF-A0A843FAT8-F1
#
_entry.id   AF-A0A843FAT8-F1
#
_cell.length_a   1.000
_cell.length_b   1.000
_cell.length_c   1.000
_cell.angle_alpha   90.00
_cell.angle_beta   90.00
_cell.angle_gamma   90.00
#
_symmetry.space_group_name_H-M   'P 1'
#
loop_
_entity.id
_entity.type
_entity.pdbx_description
1 polymer ?
#
loop_
_entity_poly.entity_id
_entity_poly.type
_entity_poly.pdbx_seq_one_letter_code
_entity_poly.pdbx_strand_id
1 'polypeptide(L)'
;MDSNKVIIILLVVIIAVLAVGLAMMISGPSKVGTELTVDAESSLSQGDTIEIRLTDSNGNPLGNQKVKVEFVDENNASSYYSVVTGEDGVGKLKLDKSEGSYIVHAVFEGDGKYNANDTSKQISIENEANTVQVSSSSSQSADSSSSEPTGQREDEKVTSDGWDPKEHEVSREAMEDGMERVNYDDGYFRIVDKDGNILSYGY
;
A
#
# COMPACT_ATOMS: atom_id res chain seq x y z
N MET A 1 12.19 58.15 43.55
CA MET A 1 11.75 57.56 42.27
C MET A 1 10.26 57.87 42.14
N ASP A 2 9.85 58.52 41.06
CA ASP A 2 8.48 59.02 40.94
C ASP A 2 7.49 57.85 40.85
N SER A 3 6.39 57.88 41.61
CA SER A 3 5.40 56.79 41.64
C SER A 3 4.90 56.41 40.24
N ASN A 4 4.81 57.38 39.33
CA ASN A 4 4.44 57.15 37.93
C ASN A 4 5.48 56.33 37.16
N LYS A 5 6.78 56.54 37.42
CA LYS A 5 7.87 55.75 36.83
C LYS A 5 7.86 54.33 37.38
N VAL A 6 7.55 54.15 38.66
CA VAL A 6 7.42 52.82 39.28
C VAL A 6 6.24 52.05 38.68
N ILE A 7 5.10 52.70 38.46
CA ILE A 7 3.92 52.07 37.84
C ILE A 7 4.19 51.69 36.38
N ILE A 8 4.82 52.57 35.60
CA ILE A 8 5.18 52.28 34.20
C ILE A 8 6.13 51.08 34.13
N ILE A 9 7.14 51.01 35.00
CA ILE A 9 8.08 49.88 35.05
C ILE A 9 7.34 48.58 35.40
N LEU A 10 6.42 48.60 36.37
CA LEU A 10 5.62 47.42 36.75
C LEU A 10 4.73 46.90 35.61
N LEU A 11 4.07 47.81 34.88
CA LEU A 11 3.22 47.44 33.75
C LEU A 11 4.04 46.82 32.60
N VAL A 12 5.22 47.38 32.31
CA VAL A 12 6.12 46.82 31.28
C VAL A 12 6.58 45.42 31.68
N VAL A 13 6.89 45.19 32.96
CA VAL A 13 7.29 43.87 33.46
C VAL A 13 6.14 42.86 33.37
N ILE A 14 4.91 43.24 33.73
CA ILE A 14 3.73 42.36 33.65
C ILE A 14 3.43 42.00 32.19
N ILE A 15 3.46 42.97 31.28
CA ILE A 15 3.24 42.73 29.84
C ILE A 15 4.33 41.81 29.28
N ALA A 16 5.59 41.97 29.68
CA ALA A 16 6.68 41.10 29.27
C ALA A 16 6.48 39.65 29.76
N VAL A 17 6.04 39.45 31.01
CA VAL A 17 5.75 38.12 31.57
C VAL A 17 4.57 37.46 30.87
N LEU A 18 3.49 38.21 30.59
CA LEU A 18 2.33 37.70 29.84
C LEU A 18 2.70 37.35 28.40
N ALA A 19 3.53 38.16 27.74
CA ALA A 19 4.01 37.88 26.40
C ALA A 19 4.87 36.60 26.34
N VAL A 20 5.76 36.39 27.33
CA VAL A 20 6.56 35.15 27.43
C VAL A 20 5.66 33.94 27.72
N GLY A 21 4.71 34.06 28.63
CA GLY A 21 3.75 32.98 28.93
C GLY A 21 2.86 32.62 27.74
N LEU A 22 2.41 33.62 26.97
CA LEU A 22 1.65 33.41 25.74
C LEU A 22 2.51 32.78 24.63
N ALA A 23 3.78 33.20 24.51
CA ALA A 23 4.72 32.65 23.53
C ALA A 23 5.03 31.16 23.78
N MET A 24 5.11 30.71 25.04
CA MET A 24 5.34 29.30 25.38
C MET A 24 4.18 28.36 25.01
N MET A 25 2.96 28.89 24.83
CA MET A 25 1.77 28.12 24.42
C MET A 25 1.65 27.93 22.90
N ILE A 26 2.57 28.48 22.11
CA ILE A 26 2.51 28.44 20.63
C ILE A 26 3.14 27.16 20.06
N SER A 27 3.90 26.40 20.86
CA SER A 27 4.48 25.12 20.44
C SER A 27 3.54 23.96 20.78
N GLY A 28 2.74 23.53 19.80
CA GLY A 28 1.98 22.28 19.90
C GLY A 28 2.89 21.05 20.07
N PRO A 29 2.35 19.87 20.43
CA PRO A 29 3.15 18.66 20.55
C PRO A 29 3.88 18.39 19.23
N SER A 30 5.20 18.28 19.29
CA SER A 30 6.02 17.93 18.14
C SER A 30 5.66 16.51 17.70
N LYS A 31 5.25 16.33 16.44
CA LYS A 31 5.01 15.00 15.88
C LYS A 31 6.29 14.18 15.86
N VAL A 32 6.15 12.87 16.01
CA VAL A 32 7.27 11.93 15.95
C VAL A 32 7.68 11.76 14.48
N GLY A 33 8.99 11.83 14.20
CA GLY A 33 9.52 11.54 12.88
C GLY A 33 9.30 10.08 12.48
N THR A 34 9.22 9.83 11.17
CA THR A 34 8.99 8.50 10.61
C THR A 34 10.08 8.17 9.60
N GLU A 35 10.33 6.88 9.40
CA GLU A 35 11.19 6.34 8.35
C GLU A 35 10.39 5.34 7.52
N LEU A 36 10.33 5.57 6.21
CA LEU A 36 9.65 4.73 5.24
C LEU A 36 10.67 4.11 4.30
N THR A 37 10.57 2.80 4.08
CA THR A 37 11.48 2.05 3.21
C THR A 37 10.72 1.04 2.34
N VAL A 38 11.20 0.86 1.10
CA VAL A 38 10.73 -0.19 0.19
C VAL A 38 11.78 -1.30 0.15
N ASP A 39 11.45 -2.42 0.77
CA ASP A 39 12.26 -3.63 0.73
C ASP A 39 11.81 -4.52 -0.43
N ALA A 40 12.74 -4.75 -1.34
CA ALA A 40 12.48 -5.33 -2.64
C ALA A 40 13.81 -5.82 -3.21
N GLU A 41 13.83 -7.05 -3.72
CA GLU A 41 14.97 -7.60 -4.45
C GLU A 41 15.22 -6.79 -5.73
N SER A 42 16.45 -6.87 -6.25
CA SER A 42 16.83 -6.13 -7.47
C SER A 42 16.17 -6.65 -8.75
N SER A 43 15.78 -7.92 -8.74
CA SER A 43 15.15 -8.65 -9.85
C SER A 43 13.95 -9.41 -9.30
N LEU A 44 12.76 -8.99 -9.68
CA LEU A 44 11.49 -9.54 -9.22
C LEU A 44 10.75 -10.17 -10.39
N SER A 45 9.85 -11.09 -10.13
CA SER A 45 8.96 -11.69 -11.13
C SER A 45 7.50 -11.35 -10.86
N GLN A 46 6.63 -11.54 -11.85
CA GLN A 46 5.20 -11.39 -11.65
C GLN A 46 4.74 -12.36 -10.54
N GLY A 47 4.05 -11.83 -9.54
CA GLY A 47 3.61 -12.58 -8.38
C GLY A 47 4.55 -12.49 -7.17
N ASP A 48 5.75 -11.92 -7.32
CA ASP A 48 6.62 -11.64 -6.18
C ASP A 48 6.01 -10.60 -5.25
N THR A 49 6.48 -10.57 -4.00
CA THR A 49 5.99 -9.65 -2.99
C THR A 49 7.08 -8.67 -2.60
N ILE A 50 6.76 -7.37 -2.63
CA ILE A 50 7.58 -6.33 -2.04
C ILE A 50 7.05 -5.96 -0.66
N GLU A 51 7.95 -5.54 0.22
CA GLU A 51 7.62 -5.14 1.58
C GLU A 51 7.82 -3.64 1.75
N ILE A 52 6.84 -2.97 2.35
CA ILE A 52 6.85 -1.55 2.67
C ILE A 52 6.95 -1.43 4.17
N ARG A 53 8.11 -1.01 4.68
CA ARG A 53 8.35 -0.90 6.13
C ARG A 53 8.26 0.54 6.59
N LEU A 54 7.43 0.78 7.60
CA LEU A 54 7.24 2.07 8.24
C LEU A 54 7.60 1.98 9.72
N THR A 55 8.52 2.85 10.14
CA THR A 55 8.98 2.96 11.54
C THR A 55 8.96 4.40 12.02
N ASP A 56 9.06 4.62 13.33
CA ASP A 56 9.44 5.93 13.86
C ASP A 56 10.95 6.17 13.72
N SER A 57 11.41 7.39 13.98
CA SER A 57 12.85 7.73 13.93
C SER A 57 13.74 6.98 14.93
N ASN A 58 13.18 6.20 15.86
CA ASN A 58 13.92 5.33 16.76
C ASN A 58 13.93 3.87 16.29
N GLY A 59 13.32 3.56 15.14
CA GLY A 59 13.18 2.21 14.59
C GLY A 59 12.00 1.41 15.15
N ASN A 60 11.08 2.03 15.90
CA ASN A 60 9.89 1.31 16.38
C ASN A 60 8.89 1.12 15.23
N PRO A 61 8.33 -0.09 15.05
CA PRO A 61 7.38 -0.36 13.98
C PRO A 61 6.07 0.41 14.14
N LEU A 62 5.55 0.93 13.03
CA LEU A 62 4.27 1.66 12.98
C LEU A 62 3.22 0.84 12.24
N GLY A 63 2.43 0.08 12.99
CA GLY A 63 1.34 -0.74 12.46
C GLY A 63 0.02 0.00 12.25
N ASN A 64 -0.84 -0.59 11.43
CA ASN A 64 -2.16 -0.08 11.03
C ASN A 64 -2.12 1.27 10.30
N GLN A 65 -0.98 1.60 9.68
CA GLN A 65 -0.81 2.85 8.93
C GLN A 65 -1.05 2.60 7.45
N LYS A 66 -1.77 3.51 6.80
CA LYS A 66 -2.02 3.46 5.36
C LYS A 66 -0.86 4.13 4.61
N VAL A 67 -0.23 3.39 3.72
CA VAL A 67 0.80 3.87 2.80
C VAL A 67 0.26 3.80 1.38
N LYS A 68 0.42 4.89 0.63
CA LYS A 68 0.10 4.96 -0.80
C LYS A 68 1.34 4.56 -1.58
N VAL A 69 1.19 3.72 -2.59
CA VAL A 69 2.31 3.26 -3.42
C VAL A 69 1.95 3.51 -4.88
N GLU A 70 2.85 4.18 -5.59
CA GLU A 70 2.73 4.48 -7.01
C GLU A 70 3.87 3.78 -7.76
N PHE A 71 3.54 3.05 -8.83
CA PHE A 71 4.50 2.49 -9.76
C PHE A 71 4.47 3.34 -11.02
N VAL A 72 5.62 3.90 -11.37
CA VAL A 72 5.80 4.67 -12.60
C VAL A 72 6.65 3.84 -13.55
N ASP A 73 6.13 3.57 -14.74
CA ASP A 73 6.87 2.86 -15.80
C ASP A 73 7.76 3.81 -16.63
N GLU A 74 8.50 3.25 -17.59
CA GLU A 74 9.38 4.02 -18.48
C GLU A 74 8.63 5.01 -19.39
N ASN A 75 7.33 4.80 -19.60
CA ASN A 75 6.46 5.68 -20.38
C ASN A 75 5.81 6.79 -19.51
N ASN A 76 6.17 6.87 -18.22
CA ASN A 76 5.54 7.72 -17.21
C ASN A 76 4.05 7.40 -16.95
N ALA A 77 3.62 6.16 -17.19
CA ALA A 77 2.31 5.70 -16.76
C ALA A 77 2.36 5.33 -15.28
N SER A 78 1.41 5.88 -14.50
CA SER A 78 1.31 5.65 -13.05
C SER A 78 0.27 4.59 -12.71
N SER A 79 0.60 3.69 -11.81
CA SER A 79 -0.31 2.72 -11.20
C SER A 79 -0.31 2.85 -9.69
N TYR A 80 -1.49 2.99 -9.10
CA TYR A 80 -1.64 3.31 -7.69
C TYR A 80 -2.14 2.11 -6.88
N TYR A 81 -1.54 1.92 -5.71
CA TYR A 81 -1.84 0.88 -4.73
C TYR A 81 -1.95 1.49 -3.34
N SER A 82 -2.65 0.80 -2.45
CA SER A 82 -2.69 1.16 -1.03
C SER A 82 -2.34 -0.07 -0.20
N VAL A 83 -1.39 0.11 0.70
CA VAL A 83 -0.92 -0.93 1.61
C VAL A 83 -1.18 -0.47 3.04
N VAL A 84 -1.63 -1.39 3.90
CA VAL A 84 -1.77 -1.14 5.33
C VAL A 84 -0.69 -1.94 6.05
N THR A 85 0.08 -1.29 6.92
CA THR A 85 1.12 -1.96 7.70
C THR A 85 0.53 -2.87 8.77
N GLY A 86 1.13 -4.04 8.97
CA GLY A 86 0.82 -4.94 10.08
C GLY A 86 1.38 -4.44 11.41
N GLU A 87 1.16 -5.17 12.50
CA GLU A 87 1.68 -4.80 13.84
C GLU A 87 3.22 -4.69 13.90
N ASP A 88 3.91 -5.38 12.99
CA ASP A 88 5.35 -5.32 12.77
C ASP A 88 5.81 -4.10 11.95
N GLY A 89 4.89 -3.21 11.56
CA GLY A 89 5.19 -2.03 10.75
C GLY A 89 5.46 -2.35 9.29
N VAL A 90 5.18 -3.57 8.83
CA VAL A 90 5.42 -4.02 7.46
C VAL A 90 4.10 -4.19 6.72
N GLY A 91 4.00 -3.56 5.56
CA GLY A 91 2.94 -3.78 4.59
C GLY A 91 3.45 -4.63 3.44
N LYS A 92 2.67 -5.60 2.96
CA LYS A 92 3.07 -6.48 1.86
C LYS A 92 2.26 -6.16 0.61
N LEU A 93 2.93 -6.03 -0.52
CA LEU A 93 2.28 -5.80 -1.82
C LEU A 93 2.75 -6.86 -2.81
N LYS A 94 1.81 -7.68 -3.27
CA LYS A 94 2.05 -8.64 -4.35
C LYS A 94 2.08 -7.89 -5.68
N LEU A 95 3.12 -8.15 -6.48
CA LEU A 95 3.30 -7.57 -7.80
C LEU A 95 2.46 -8.32 -8.82
N ASP A 96 1.66 -7.56 -9.55
CA ASP A 96 0.94 -8.05 -10.73
C ASP A 96 1.17 -7.06 -11.88
N LYS A 97 2.44 -6.94 -12.25
CA LYS A 97 2.95 -6.07 -13.30
C LYS A 97 3.72 -6.90 -14.30
N SER A 98 3.66 -6.51 -15.56
CA SER A 98 4.45 -7.10 -16.63
C SER A 98 5.94 -6.85 -16.40
N GLU A 99 6.78 -7.57 -17.16
CA GLU A 99 8.19 -7.28 -17.20
C GLU A 99 8.47 -5.81 -17.56
N GLY A 100 9.49 -5.23 -16.95
CA GLY A 100 9.86 -3.84 -17.14
C GLY A 100 10.56 -3.21 -15.94
N SER A 101 11.14 -2.04 -16.16
CA SER A 101 11.70 -1.21 -15.08
C SER A 101 10.63 -0.28 -14.53
N TYR A 102 10.51 -0.22 -13.21
CA TYR A 102 9.55 0.62 -12.52
C TYR A 102 10.21 1.45 -11.42
N ILE A 103 9.73 2.67 -11.22
CA ILE A 103 10.01 3.46 -10.02
C ILE A 103 8.84 3.29 -9.07
N VAL A 104 9.09 2.70 -7.91
CA VAL A 104 8.13 2.56 -6.82
C VAL A 104 8.25 3.76 -5.91
N HIS A 105 7.24 4.61 -5.88
CA HIS A 105 7.13 5.76 -5.01
C HIS A 105 6.13 5.47 -3.89
N ALA A 106 6.62 5.36 -2.65
CA ALA A 106 5.81 5.08 -1.48
C ALA A 106 5.66 6.35 -0.63
N VAL A 107 4.43 6.63 -0.19
CA VAL A 107 4.08 7.85 0.55
C VAL A 107 3.22 7.51 1.76
N PHE A 108 3.73 7.89 2.93
CA PHE A 108 2.97 7.98 4.17
C PHE A 108 2.63 9.46 4.44
N GLU A 109 1.34 9.81 4.45
CA GLU A 109 0.89 11.21 4.58
C GLU A 109 0.99 11.78 6.00
N GLY A 110 1.42 10.96 6.97
CA GLY A 110 1.42 11.35 8.38
C GLY A 110 0.02 11.32 9.00
N ASP A 111 -0.03 11.55 10.31
CA ASP A 111 -1.28 11.67 11.06
C ASP A 111 -1.12 12.70 12.20
N GLY A 112 -2.01 12.70 13.19
CA GLY A 112 -1.93 13.62 14.34
C GLY A 112 -0.70 13.42 15.23
N LYS A 113 -0.06 12.25 15.17
CA LYS A 113 1.05 11.81 16.02
C LYS A 113 2.38 11.71 15.25
N TYR A 114 2.33 11.29 14.00
CA TYR A 114 3.50 10.97 13.17
C TYR A 114 3.63 11.91 11.97
N ASN A 115 4.87 12.25 11.62
CA ASN A 115 5.16 13.05 10.43
C ASN A 115 4.97 12.22 9.14
N ALA A 116 4.64 12.92 8.06
CA ALA A 116 4.64 12.36 6.72
C ALA A 116 6.07 11.98 6.30
N ASN A 117 6.19 10.97 5.44
CA ASN A 117 7.44 10.58 4.81
C ASN A 117 7.16 9.91 3.45
N ASP A 118 8.07 10.06 2.50
CA ASP A 118 8.02 9.49 1.18
C ASP A 118 9.39 8.92 0.78
N THR A 119 9.37 7.94 -0.12
CA THR A 119 10.60 7.34 -0.63
C THR A 119 10.37 6.74 -2.01
N SER A 120 11.44 6.63 -2.79
CA SER A 120 11.40 6.02 -4.11
C SER A 120 12.47 4.95 -4.26
N LYS A 121 12.12 3.85 -4.92
CA LYS A 121 13.04 2.76 -5.25
C LYS A 121 12.80 2.28 -6.68
N GLN A 122 13.87 2.14 -7.44
CA GLN A 122 13.81 1.49 -8.74
C GLN A 122 13.82 -0.03 -8.55
N ILE A 123 12.93 -0.72 -9.26
CA ILE A 123 12.87 -2.19 -9.33
C ILE A 123 12.81 -2.62 -10.80
N SER A 124 13.26 -3.85 -11.07
CA SER A 124 13.09 -4.50 -12.37
C SER A 124 12.23 -5.74 -12.20
N ILE A 125 11.18 -5.85 -13.02
CA ILE A 125 10.35 -7.05 -13.10
C ILE A 125 10.77 -7.81 -14.35
N GLU A 126 11.10 -9.08 -14.20
CA GLU A 126 11.50 -9.97 -15.28
C GLU A 126 10.36 -10.96 -15.55
N ASN A 127 10.13 -11.30 -16.83
CA ASN A 127 9.27 -12.43 -17.14
C ASN A 127 9.86 -13.69 -16.49
N GLU A 128 9.01 -14.53 -15.93
CA GLU A 128 9.42 -15.88 -15.58
C GLU A 128 9.80 -16.64 -16.86
N ALA A 129 11.08 -16.57 -17.23
CA ALA A 129 11.66 -17.61 -18.04
C ALA A 129 11.58 -18.88 -17.19
N ASN A 130 10.66 -19.77 -17.55
CA ASN A 130 10.50 -21.10 -16.96
C ASN A 130 11.87 -21.81 -16.94
N THR A 131 12.62 -21.65 -15.85
CA THR A 131 13.94 -22.23 -15.66
C THR A 131 13.81 -23.30 -14.59
N VAL A 132 13.65 -24.52 -15.10
CA VAL A 132 13.69 -25.76 -14.32
C VAL A 132 15.04 -25.84 -13.58
N GLN A 133 14.99 -25.80 -12.23
CA GLN A 133 15.89 -26.45 -11.22
C GLN A 133 17.40 -26.06 -11.28
N VAL A 134 18.18 -25.89 -10.20
CA VAL A 134 18.45 -26.69 -8.98
C VAL A 134 19.26 -25.74 -8.06
N SER A 135 19.07 -25.62 -6.73
CA SER A 135 19.80 -26.40 -5.72
C SER A 135 19.41 -26.06 -4.26
N SER A 136 18.67 -26.99 -3.64
CA SER A 136 18.90 -27.62 -2.32
C SER A 136 19.04 -26.80 -1.03
N SER A 137 18.03 -26.90 -0.15
CA SER A 137 17.99 -27.63 1.16
C SER A 137 16.80 -27.11 1.99
N SER A 138 15.93 -27.87 2.67
CA SER A 138 15.84 -29.28 3.08
C SER A 138 14.40 -29.60 3.57
N SER A 139 14.02 -30.89 3.46
CA SER A 139 12.97 -31.65 4.22
C SER A 139 11.48 -31.33 3.97
N GLN A 140 10.75 -32.22 3.26
CA GLN A 140 9.82 -33.27 3.79
C GLN A 140 8.50 -32.70 4.33
N SER A 141 7.27 -33.09 3.94
CA SER A 141 6.73 -34.12 3.02
C SER A 141 5.19 -34.06 3.09
N ALA A 142 4.50 -34.44 1.98
CA ALA A 142 3.09 -34.84 1.85
C ALA A 142 2.02 -33.74 2.12
N ASP A 143 0.93 -33.59 1.39
CA ASP A 143 0.12 -34.57 0.67
C ASP A 143 -0.72 -33.88 -0.43
N SER A 144 -1.07 -34.72 -1.38
CA SER A 144 -1.70 -34.59 -2.69
C SER A 144 -3.08 -33.94 -2.72
N SER A 145 -3.38 -33.21 -3.80
CA SER A 145 -4.55 -33.54 -4.63
C SER A 145 -4.47 -32.80 -5.96
N SER A 146 -4.50 -33.59 -7.02
CA SER A 146 -4.26 -33.27 -8.41
C SER A 146 -5.53 -32.79 -9.15
N SER A 147 -5.27 -31.94 -10.16
CA SER A 147 -5.76 -32.04 -11.55
C SER A 147 -7.27 -31.98 -11.88
N GLU A 148 -7.69 -31.03 -12.71
CA GLU A 148 -7.79 -31.20 -14.18
C GLU A 148 -8.38 -29.93 -14.87
N PRO A 149 -8.07 -29.72 -16.17
CA PRO A 149 -8.56 -28.60 -16.96
C PRO A 149 -9.92 -28.94 -17.56
N THR A 150 -10.96 -28.20 -17.18
CA THR A 150 -12.25 -28.22 -17.87
C THR A 150 -12.46 -26.85 -18.49
N GLY A 151 -12.68 -26.78 -19.80
CA GLY A 151 -12.90 -25.55 -20.57
C GLY A 151 -14.19 -24.81 -20.23
N GLN A 152 -14.37 -24.49 -18.95
CA GLN A 152 -15.41 -23.65 -18.40
C GLN A 152 -14.71 -22.43 -17.81
N ARG A 153 -15.16 -21.24 -18.22
CA ARG A 153 -14.66 -19.96 -17.72
C ARG A 153 -14.71 -19.97 -16.18
N GLU A 154 -13.62 -19.58 -15.51
CA GLU A 154 -13.57 -19.56 -14.04
C GLU A 154 -14.60 -18.59 -13.44
N ASP A 155 -14.91 -17.51 -14.16
CA ASP A 155 -15.92 -16.53 -13.77
C ASP A 155 -17.36 -17.07 -13.75
N GLU A 156 -17.58 -18.19 -14.41
CA GLU A 156 -18.85 -18.90 -14.48
C GLU A 156 -18.98 -20.03 -13.45
N LYS A 157 -17.91 -20.32 -12.71
CA LYS A 157 -17.86 -21.47 -11.81
C LYS A 157 -18.54 -21.12 -10.48
N VAL A 158 -19.48 -21.97 -10.07
CA VAL A 158 -20.08 -21.92 -8.72
C VAL A 158 -18.97 -22.02 -7.68
N THR A 159 -18.93 -21.05 -6.79
CA THR A 159 -17.93 -20.97 -5.72
C THR A 159 -18.20 -22.01 -4.64
N SER A 160 -17.21 -22.32 -3.81
CA SER A 160 -17.28 -23.40 -2.82
C SER A 160 -18.37 -23.22 -1.75
N ASP A 161 -18.84 -21.99 -1.57
CA ASP A 161 -19.95 -21.59 -0.70
C ASP A 161 -21.33 -21.74 -1.35
N GLY A 162 -21.39 -22.19 -2.62
CA GLY A 162 -22.63 -22.42 -3.35
C GLY A 162 -23.20 -21.19 -4.05
N TRP A 163 -22.43 -20.10 -4.16
CA TRP A 163 -22.84 -18.91 -4.91
C TRP A 163 -22.63 -19.12 -6.42
N ASP A 164 -23.69 -18.93 -7.22
CA ASP A 164 -23.68 -19.11 -8.67
C ASP A 164 -23.55 -17.75 -9.39
N PRO A 165 -22.38 -17.43 -9.99
CA PRO A 165 -22.16 -16.15 -10.65
C PRO A 165 -23.17 -15.85 -11.76
N LYS A 166 -23.71 -16.88 -12.43
CA LYS A 166 -24.63 -16.70 -13.58
C LYS A 166 -26.00 -16.19 -13.17
N GLU A 167 -26.42 -16.48 -11.93
CA GLU A 167 -27.70 -16.02 -11.39
C GLU A 167 -27.62 -14.59 -10.84
N HIS A 168 -26.40 -14.09 -10.61
CA HIS A 168 -26.17 -12.78 -10.00
C HIS A 168 -25.59 -11.74 -10.97
N GLU A 169 -25.15 -12.14 -12.17
CA GLU A 169 -24.57 -11.22 -13.16
C GLU A 169 -25.61 -10.23 -13.69
N VAL A 170 -25.29 -8.93 -13.59
CA VAL A 170 -26.12 -7.83 -14.08
C VAL A 170 -25.59 -7.26 -15.39
N SER A 171 -24.28 -7.12 -15.53
CA SER A 171 -23.67 -6.58 -16.77
C SER A 171 -22.23 -7.01 -16.98
N ARG A 172 -21.81 -7.03 -18.25
CA ARG A 172 -20.40 -7.11 -18.67
C ARG A 172 -19.95 -5.84 -19.38
N GLU A 173 -18.82 -5.29 -18.94
CA GLU A 173 -18.20 -4.10 -19.52
C GLU A 173 -16.86 -4.50 -20.15
N ALA A 174 -16.73 -4.35 -21.47
CA ALA A 174 -15.46 -4.55 -22.14
C ALA A 174 -14.47 -3.46 -21.71
N MET A 175 -13.30 -3.89 -21.27
CA MET A 175 -12.17 -3.03 -20.93
C MET A 175 -11.13 -3.04 -22.07
N GLU A 176 -10.11 -2.20 -21.92
CA GLU A 176 -8.94 -2.19 -22.80
C GLU A 176 -8.20 -3.56 -22.72
N ASP A 177 -7.50 -3.95 -23.79
CA ASP A 177 -6.77 -5.23 -23.92
C ASP A 177 -7.62 -6.53 -23.88
N GLY A 178 -8.93 -6.44 -24.08
CA GLY A 178 -9.81 -7.61 -24.20
C GLY A 178 -10.23 -8.24 -22.86
N MET A 179 -10.07 -7.49 -21.77
CA MET A 179 -10.61 -7.84 -20.46
C MET A 179 -12.09 -7.44 -20.35
N GLU A 180 -12.81 -8.08 -19.43
CA GLU A 180 -14.22 -7.77 -19.15
C GLU A 180 -14.42 -7.54 -17.65
N ARG A 181 -15.17 -6.49 -17.28
CA ARG A 181 -15.74 -6.36 -15.94
C ARG A 181 -17.07 -7.06 -15.90
N VAL A 182 -17.25 -8.02 -14.99
CA VAL A 182 -18.54 -8.63 -14.68
C VAL A 182 -19.07 -7.98 -13.40
N ASN A 183 -20.22 -7.30 -13.48
CA ASN A 183 -20.88 -6.68 -12.34
C ASN A 183 -22.03 -7.56 -11.86
N TYR A 184 -22.16 -7.73 -10.55
CA TYR A 184 -23.19 -8.53 -9.89
C TYR A 184 -24.22 -7.66 -9.15
N ASP A 185 -25.34 -8.25 -8.76
CA ASP A 185 -26.52 -7.59 -8.19
C ASP A 185 -26.31 -6.96 -6.80
N ASP A 186 -25.36 -7.46 -6.03
CA ASP A 186 -24.97 -6.99 -4.70
C ASP A 186 -23.89 -5.90 -4.71
N GLY A 187 -23.51 -5.40 -5.90
CA GLY A 187 -22.43 -4.44 -6.10
C GLY A 187 -21.05 -5.07 -6.19
N TYR A 188 -20.92 -6.38 -5.97
CA TYR A 188 -19.70 -7.11 -6.22
C TYR A 188 -19.36 -7.07 -7.72
N PHE A 189 -18.08 -7.07 -8.06
CA PHE A 189 -17.60 -7.18 -9.43
C PHE A 189 -16.38 -8.07 -9.53
N ARG A 190 -16.19 -8.68 -10.70
CA ARG A 190 -14.99 -9.41 -11.10
C ARG A 190 -14.43 -8.82 -12.38
N ILE A 191 -13.12 -8.79 -12.52
CA ILE A 191 -12.41 -8.48 -13.77
C ILE A 191 -11.89 -9.80 -14.31
N VAL A 192 -12.23 -10.11 -15.55
CA VAL A 192 -11.92 -11.40 -16.17
C VAL A 192 -11.18 -11.18 -17.48
N ASP A 193 -10.32 -12.12 -17.86
CA ASP A 193 -9.69 -12.09 -19.17
C ASP A 193 -10.62 -12.62 -20.29
N LYS A 194 -10.12 -12.59 -21.53
CA LYS A 194 -10.79 -13.13 -22.72
C LYS A 194 -11.13 -14.63 -22.64
N ASP A 195 -10.46 -15.37 -21.76
CA ASP A 195 -10.65 -16.81 -21.55
C ASP A 195 -11.55 -17.09 -20.33
N GLY A 196 -11.95 -16.04 -19.60
CA GLY A 196 -12.84 -16.11 -18.45
C GLY A 196 -12.18 -16.43 -17.12
N ASN A 197 -10.86 -16.24 -17.00
CA ASN A 197 -10.16 -16.39 -15.72
C ASN A 197 -10.34 -15.13 -14.88
N ILE A 198 -10.52 -15.28 -13.56
CA ILE A 198 -10.74 -14.14 -12.67
C ILE A 198 -9.40 -13.50 -12.34
N LEU A 199 -9.18 -12.27 -12.82
CA LEU A 199 -7.97 -11.47 -12.59
C LEU A 199 -8.05 -10.65 -11.30
N SER A 200 -9.23 -10.09 -11.00
CA SER A 200 -9.44 -9.20 -9.85
C SER A 200 -10.91 -9.18 -9.43
N TYR A 201 -11.21 -8.80 -8.20
CA TYR A 201 -12.57 -8.71 -7.69
C TYR A 201 -12.71 -7.69 -6.56
N GLY A 202 -13.93 -7.19 -6.33
CA GLY A 202 -14.21 -6.18 -5.31
C GLY A 202 -15.69 -5.88 -5.16
N TYR A 203 -16.02 -4.94 -4.28
CA TYR A 203 -17.36 -4.36 -4.08
C TYR A 203 -17.33 -2.87 -4.41
#